data_AF-A0A4P5VQD4-F1
#
_entry.id   AF-A0A4P5VQD4-F1
#
_cell.length_a   1.000
_cell.length_b   1.000
_cell.length_c   1.000
_cell.angle_alpha   90.00
_cell.angle_beta   90.00
_cell.angle_gamma   90.00
#
_symmetry.space_group_name_H-M   'P 1'
#
loop_
_entity.id
_entity.type
_entity.pdbx_description
1 polymer ?
#
loop_
_entity_poly.entity_id
_entity_poly.type
_entity_poly.pdbx_seq_one_letter_code
_entity_poly.pdbx_strand_id
1 'polypeptide(L)'
;MVRAFGYCNDVIESGAPSRLCRGRERWLEGLPDAESCVVFRNVVSGAQFTDDSARDALRGYRFAGVSAGTLLAELFPGATVFAFCHTGDPIALPDDLVLEEDWVEPMHGGIRSRSAVRWVCKAAGPVVDELLNGEIEGEPGPRAEGFVVVKGTQVSAELLDAIYHLSGFSDATQTPQELYAASALPEVLEHSLAVVLLHLDKHGPAVAIYTAEPLQAEETIRRVARDSGAFAVPFAIPPMLARWDRALYELRLDWDAETYGEFPVPPADDAGGRWSARSRRIGAMRDDGSEGEGEGGPEGGENGGEGGEGEEEE
;
A
#
# COMPACT_ATOMS: atom_id res chain seq x y z
N MET A 1 -14.89 -16.03 -6.60
CA MET A 1 -14.48 -14.86 -5.77
C MET A 1 -13.58 -14.00 -6.62
N VAL A 2 -13.79 -12.69 -6.57
CA VAL A 2 -12.95 -11.69 -7.22
C VAL A 2 -11.72 -11.46 -6.35
N ARG A 3 -10.54 -11.35 -6.98
CA ARG A 3 -9.33 -10.83 -6.35
C ARG A 3 -9.10 -9.41 -6.83
N ALA A 4 -8.82 -8.51 -5.90
CA ALA A 4 -8.55 -7.11 -6.21
C ALA A 4 -7.22 -6.69 -5.62
N PHE A 5 -6.44 -5.95 -6.40
CA PHE A 5 -5.16 -5.40 -6.03
C PHE A 5 -5.28 -3.89 -5.89
N GLY A 6 -5.32 -3.43 -4.64
CA GLY A 6 -5.53 -2.04 -4.30
C GLY A 6 -4.21 -1.30 -4.22
N TYR A 7 -4.13 -0.12 -4.83
CA TYR A 7 -2.93 0.71 -4.77
C TYR A 7 -3.25 2.19 -4.57
N CYS A 8 -2.34 2.90 -3.91
CA CYS A 8 -2.38 4.35 -3.72
C CYS A 8 -0.96 4.90 -3.83
N ASN A 9 -0.80 6.04 -4.50
CA ASN A 9 0.47 6.75 -4.62
C ASN A 9 0.31 8.10 -3.93
N ASP A 10 1.14 8.38 -2.94
CA ASP A 10 1.12 9.62 -2.18
C ASP A 10 2.53 10.00 -1.71
N VAL A 11 2.60 11.01 -0.85
CA VAL A 11 3.84 11.49 -0.23
C VAL A 11 3.66 11.57 1.27
N ILE A 12 4.75 11.39 2.01
CA ILE A 12 4.79 11.63 3.45
C ILE A 12 5.95 12.55 3.81
N GLU A 13 5.82 13.22 4.94
CA GLU A 13 6.93 13.93 5.59
C GLU A 13 7.56 13.00 6.63
N SER A 14 8.87 12.71 6.50
CA SER A 14 9.55 11.73 7.36
C SER A 14 9.56 12.10 8.85
N GLY A 15 9.62 13.40 9.18
CA GLY A 15 9.57 13.89 10.57
C GLY A 15 8.16 13.95 11.15
N ALA A 16 7.13 13.90 10.31
CA ALA A 16 5.73 13.95 10.71
C ALA A 16 4.87 13.02 9.83
N PRO A 17 5.15 11.70 9.84
CA PRO A 17 4.40 10.77 9.01
C PRO A 17 2.92 10.89 9.36
N SER A 18 2.08 11.05 8.35
CA SER A 18 0.69 11.48 8.53
C SER A 18 -0.03 10.60 9.57
N ARG A 19 -0.76 11.22 10.50
CA ARG A 19 -1.51 10.49 11.55
C ARG A 19 -2.77 9.79 11.04
N LEU A 20 -3.01 9.74 9.73
CA LEU A 20 -4.23 9.21 9.14
C LEU A 20 -4.44 7.70 9.41
N CYS A 21 -3.45 7.04 10.04
CA CYS A 21 -3.38 5.61 10.18
C CYS A 21 -3.02 5.13 11.60
N ARG A 22 -3.49 5.79 12.67
CA ARG A 22 -3.22 5.33 14.05
C ARG A 22 -3.55 3.83 14.19
N GLY A 23 -2.51 3.02 14.41
CA GLY A 23 -2.58 1.56 14.57
C GLY A 23 -2.65 0.73 13.30
N ARG A 24 -2.54 1.33 12.11
CA ARG A 24 -2.41 0.63 10.82
C ARG A 24 -1.02 0.80 10.23
N GLU A 25 -0.56 2.04 10.15
CA GLU A 25 0.85 2.30 9.87
C GLU A 25 1.66 2.05 11.14
N ARG A 26 2.84 1.46 10.96
CA ARG A 26 3.65 0.96 12.07
C ARG A 26 4.75 1.93 12.43
N TRP A 27 4.42 3.20 12.63
CA TRP A 27 5.40 4.23 12.97
C TRP A 27 5.69 4.26 14.47
N LEU A 28 6.95 4.38 14.84
CA LEU A 28 7.36 4.82 16.17
C LEU A 28 6.95 6.27 16.37
N GLU A 29 6.67 6.67 17.61
CA GLU A 29 6.53 8.09 17.92
C GLU A 29 7.84 8.81 17.62
N GLY A 30 7.78 9.76 16.68
CA GLY A 30 8.96 10.46 16.17
C GLY A 30 9.66 11.29 17.24
N LEU A 31 10.98 11.43 17.10
CA LEU A 31 11.74 12.41 17.87
C LEU A 31 11.40 13.82 17.35
N PRO A 32 11.06 14.78 18.23
CA PRO A 32 10.54 16.09 17.82
C PRO A 32 11.49 16.95 16.98
N ASP A 33 12.79 16.61 16.93
CA ASP A 33 13.84 17.39 16.28
C ASP A 33 14.48 16.69 15.06
N ALA A 34 13.92 15.59 14.58
CA ALA A 34 14.46 14.91 13.41
C ALA A 34 14.23 15.75 12.14
N GLU A 35 15.26 15.83 11.28
CA GLU A 35 15.13 16.49 9.97
C GLU A 35 14.06 15.80 9.13
N SER A 36 13.11 16.59 8.63
CA SER A 36 11.98 16.09 7.85
C SER A 36 12.25 16.32 6.37
N CYS A 37 12.05 15.29 5.56
CA CYS A 37 12.04 15.41 4.11
C CYS A 37 10.79 14.75 3.52
N VAL A 38 10.46 15.14 2.30
CA VAL A 38 9.39 14.50 1.54
C VAL A 38 9.90 13.16 1.02
N VAL A 39 9.13 12.10 1.27
CA VAL A 39 9.37 10.76 0.74
C VAL A 39 8.14 10.33 -0.06
N PHE A 40 8.38 9.76 -1.24
CA PHE A 40 7.32 9.24 -2.09
C PHE A 40 6.93 7.85 -1.62
N ARG A 41 5.63 7.56 -1.62
CA ARG A 41 5.09 6.31 -1.09
C ARG A 41 4.07 5.72 -2.05
N ASN A 42 4.21 4.43 -2.29
CA ASN A 42 3.23 3.62 -3.02
C ASN A 42 2.75 2.54 -2.04
N VAL A 43 1.48 2.59 -1.63
CA VAL A 43 0.89 1.60 -0.73
C VAL A 43 0.05 0.64 -1.54
N VAL A 44 0.32 -0.65 -1.39
CA VAL A 44 -0.41 -1.73 -2.04
C VAL A 44 -0.97 -2.73 -1.03
N SER A 45 -2.19 -3.20 -1.27
CA SER A 45 -2.85 -4.25 -0.48
C SER A 45 -3.76 -5.09 -1.39
N GLY A 46 -4.32 -6.15 -0.83
CA GLY A 46 -5.20 -7.08 -1.53
C GLY A 46 -6.56 -7.20 -0.88
N ALA A 47 -7.56 -7.58 -1.68
CA ALA A 47 -8.81 -8.08 -1.16
C ALA A 47 -9.40 -9.20 -2.01
N GLN A 48 -10.14 -10.10 -1.36
CA GLN A 48 -10.90 -11.16 -2.01
C GLN A 48 -12.34 -11.15 -1.50
N PHE A 49 -13.32 -11.06 -2.41
CA PHE A 49 -14.74 -10.91 -2.09
C PHE A 49 -15.63 -11.54 -3.17
N THR A 50 -16.92 -11.73 -2.89
CA THR A 50 -17.89 -12.27 -3.86
C THR A 50 -18.44 -11.24 -4.83
N ASP A 51 -18.64 -10.00 -4.38
CA ASP A 51 -19.36 -8.95 -5.11
C ASP A 51 -18.92 -7.53 -4.74
N ASP A 52 -19.52 -6.53 -5.38
CA ASP A 52 -19.20 -5.10 -5.19
C ASP A 52 -19.59 -4.51 -3.83
N SER A 53 -20.32 -5.23 -2.98
CA SER A 53 -20.57 -4.82 -1.60
C SER A 53 -19.36 -5.02 -0.70
N ALA A 54 -18.43 -5.88 -1.09
CA ALA A 54 -17.21 -6.22 -0.36
C ALA A 54 -17.44 -6.54 1.13
N ARG A 55 -18.63 -7.03 1.50
CA ARG A 55 -19.01 -7.31 2.89
C ARG A 55 -18.24 -8.48 3.48
N ASP A 56 -17.97 -9.49 2.65
CA ASP A 56 -17.23 -10.70 2.95
C ASP A 56 -15.71 -10.55 2.69
N ALA A 57 -15.25 -9.34 2.36
CA ALA A 57 -13.89 -9.12 1.90
C ALA A 57 -12.83 -9.57 2.93
N LEU A 58 -12.03 -10.56 2.54
CA LEU A 58 -10.72 -10.83 3.13
C LEU A 58 -9.74 -9.77 2.63
N ARG A 59 -8.84 -9.27 3.48
CA ARG A 59 -8.04 -8.05 3.22
C ARG A 59 -6.61 -8.17 3.70
N GLY A 60 -5.68 -7.59 2.97
CA GLY A 60 -4.25 -7.73 3.13
C GLY A 60 -3.61 -8.25 1.86
N TYR A 61 -2.34 -7.98 1.68
CA TYR A 61 -1.58 -8.23 0.45
C TYR A 61 -1.75 -9.68 -0.07
N ARG A 62 -1.70 -10.67 0.82
CA ARG A 62 -1.87 -12.10 0.48
C ARG A 62 -3.19 -12.43 -0.25
N PHE A 63 -4.22 -11.60 -0.11
CA PHE A 63 -5.51 -11.79 -0.78
C PHE A 63 -5.60 -11.14 -2.16
N ALA A 64 -4.55 -10.42 -2.59
CA ALA A 64 -4.47 -9.84 -3.93
C ALA A 64 -4.27 -10.89 -5.02
N GLY A 65 -3.61 -12.02 -4.68
CA GLY A 65 -3.12 -12.98 -5.68
C GLY A 65 -1.94 -12.48 -6.49
N VAL A 66 -1.32 -11.36 -6.10
CA VAL A 66 -0.10 -10.80 -6.71
C VAL A 66 1.09 -11.18 -5.84
N SER A 67 2.17 -11.68 -6.47
CA SER A 67 3.45 -11.94 -5.79
C SER A 67 4.20 -10.64 -5.54
N ALA A 68 4.63 -10.42 -4.29
CA ALA A 68 5.47 -9.29 -3.90
C ALA A 68 6.82 -9.34 -4.59
N GLY A 69 7.42 -10.53 -4.69
CA GLY A 69 8.69 -10.70 -5.42
C GLY A 69 8.57 -10.31 -6.89
N THR A 70 7.47 -10.69 -7.55
CA THR A 70 7.21 -10.33 -8.95
C THR A 70 6.98 -8.82 -9.09
N LEU A 71 6.16 -8.22 -8.22
CA LEU A 71 5.92 -6.78 -8.23
C LEU A 71 7.22 -5.99 -8.07
N LEU A 72 8.07 -6.34 -7.11
CA LEU A 72 9.35 -5.65 -6.88
C LEU A 72 10.31 -5.83 -8.06
N ALA A 73 10.38 -7.02 -8.65
CA ALA A 73 11.22 -7.26 -9.83
C ALA A 73 10.79 -6.43 -11.05
N GLU A 74 9.48 -6.21 -11.23
CA GLU A 74 8.93 -5.40 -12.31
C GLU A 74 9.06 -3.89 -12.06
N LEU A 75 8.96 -3.44 -10.80
CA LEU A 75 9.16 -2.04 -10.43
C LEU A 75 10.64 -1.64 -10.44
N PHE A 76 11.55 -2.56 -10.12
CA PHE A 76 12.98 -2.30 -9.99
C PHE A 76 13.80 -3.34 -10.77
N PRO A 77 13.73 -3.31 -12.11
CA PRO A 77 14.38 -4.32 -12.95
C PRO A 77 15.89 -4.36 -12.76
N GLY A 78 16.42 -5.55 -12.49
CA GLY A 78 17.86 -5.78 -12.28
C GLY A 78 18.38 -5.38 -10.89
N ALA A 79 17.52 -4.90 -9.99
CA ALA A 79 17.88 -4.64 -8.61
C ALA A 79 17.92 -5.93 -7.77
N THR A 80 18.65 -5.88 -6.66
CA THR A 80 18.66 -6.93 -5.64
C THR A 80 17.78 -6.52 -4.48
N VAL A 81 16.96 -7.45 -3.98
CA VAL A 81 16.16 -7.24 -2.76
C VAL A 81 16.86 -7.91 -1.58
N PHE A 82 16.99 -7.19 -0.48
CA PHE A 82 17.42 -7.72 0.80
C PHE A 82 16.29 -7.59 1.82
N ALA A 83 15.97 -8.67 2.50
CA ALA A 83 15.04 -8.66 3.62
C ALA A 83 15.80 -8.41 4.93
N PHE A 84 15.17 -7.71 5.87
CA PHE A 84 15.74 -7.46 7.19
C PHE A 84 14.75 -7.77 8.31
N CYS A 85 15.28 -8.16 9.46
CA CYS A 85 14.55 -8.30 10.71
C CYS A 85 15.48 -7.98 11.87
N HIS A 86 15.03 -7.11 12.79
CA HIS A 86 15.79 -6.74 13.96
C HIS A 86 15.65 -7.76 15.10
N THR A 87 14.44 -8.29 15.28
CA THR A 87 14.10 -9.16 16.41
C THR A 87 13.57 -10.50 15.94
N GLY A 88 14.43 -11.27 15.26
CA GLY A 88 14.15 -12.61 14.75
C GLY A 88 14.30 -13.72 15.80
N ASP A 89 13.63 -14.84 15.58
CA ASP A 89 13.79 -16.06 16.37
C ASP A 89 15.08 -16.79 15.95
N PRO A 90 16.04 -17.07 16.87
CA PRO A 90 17.28 -17.77 16.56
C PRO A 90 17.10 -19.14 15.90
N ILE A 91 15.94 -19.80 16.04
CA ILE A 91 15.69 -21.11 15.42
C ILE A 91 15.09 -21.02 14.02
N ALA A 92 14.60 -19.83 13.62
CA ALA A 92 13.91 -19.59 12.36
C ALA A 92 14.64 -18.53 11.55
N LEU A 93 15.86 -18.86 11.11
CA LEU A 93 16.67 -18.01 10.25
C LEU A 93 16.40 -18.33 8.77
N PRO A 94 16.37 -17.31 7.89
CA PRO A 94 16.29 -17.52 6.46
C PRO A 94 17.60 -18.06 5.89
N ASP A 95 17.54 -18.65 4.70
CA ASP A 95 18.71 -18.94 3.89
C ASP A 95 19.35 -17.65 3.34
N ASP A 96 20.55 -17.76 2.74
CA ASP A 96 21.26 -16.64 2.09
C ASP A 96 21.49 -15.40 2.99
N LEU A 97 21.84 -15.65 4.25
CA LEU A 97 22.21 -14.61 5.22
C LEU A 97 23.44 -13.82 4.76
N VAL A 98 23.34 -12.50 4.91
CA VAL A 98 24.41 -11.50 4.70
C VAL A 98 24.87 -10.94 6.04
N LEU A 99 23.96 -10.83 7.00
CA LEU A 99 24.22 -10.44 8.38
C LEU A 99 23.44 -11.38 9.31
N GLU A 100 24.11 -11.83 10.36
CA GLU A 100 23.53 -12.52 11.51
C GLU A 100 24.23 -11.97 12.76
N GLU A 101 23.47 -11.41 13.69
CA GLU A 101 23.99 -10.86 14.93
C GLU A 101 23.08 -11.25 16.09
N ASP A 102 23.62 -12.09 16.96
CA ASP A 102 23.00 -12.44 18.23
C ASP A 102 22.99 -11.25 19.18
N TRP A 103 21.84 -10.99 19.77
CA TRP A 103 21.74 -10.03 20.85
C TRP A 103 20.72 -10.45 21.90
N VAL A 104 20.79 -9.77 23.05
CA VAL A 104 19.97 -10.07 24.21
C VAL A 104 18.93 -8.97 24.35
N GLU A 105 17.69 -9.30 24.04
CA GLU A 105 16.58 -8.37 24.15
C GLU A 105 16.07 -8.35 25.60
N PRO A 106 16.09 -7.18 26.28
CA PRO A 106 15.51 -7.05 27.60
C PRO A 106 13.98 -7.16 27.50
N MET A 107 13.37 -8.05 28.31
CA MET A 107 11.91 -8.11 28.41
C MET A 107 11.38 -7.07 29.39
N HIS A 108 10.20 -6.51 29.13
CA HIS A 108 9.58 -5.58 30.06
C HIS A 108 9.27 -6.23 31.41
N GLY A 109 9.55 -5.50 32.50
CA GLY A 109 9.23 -5.93 33.87
C GLY A 109 10.38 -6.56 34.69
N GLY A 110 11.63 -6.54 34.23
CA GLY A 110 12.80 -6.81 35.10
C GLY A 110 13.95 -7.59 34.45
N ILE A 111 14.60 -8.46 35.26
CA ILE A 111 15.87 -9.18 35.02
C ILE A 111 15.83 -10.19 33.85
N ARG A 112 14.65 -10.42 33.25
CA ARG A 112 14.50 -11.44 32.22
C ARG A 112 14.87 -10.85 30.86
N SER A 113 15.65 -11.61 30.10
CA SER A 113 15.95 -11.33 28.71
C SER A 113 15.64 -12.54 27.86
N ARG A 114 15.45 -12.32 26.55
CA ARG A 114 15.38 -13.38 25.56
C ARG A 114 16.51 -13.22 24.54
N SER A 115 16.91 -14.35 23.96
CA SER A 115 17.82 -14.33 22.81
C SER A 115 17.03 -13.88 21.60
N ALA A 116 17.58 -12.94 20.83
CA ALA A 116 17.05 -12.50 19.56
C ALA A 116 18.21 -12.46 18.55
N VAL A 117 17.88 -12.58 17.27
CA VAL A 117 18.86 -12.45 16.19
C VAL A 117 18.43 -11.33 15.27
N ARG A 118 19.34 -10.38 15.05
CA ARG A 118 19.24 -9.41 13.96
C ARG A 118 19.79 -10.08 12.71
N TRP A 119 19.02 -10.09 11.63
CA TRP A 119 19.47 -10.68 10.37
C TRP A 119 19.11 -9.85 9.15
N VAL A 120 19.94 -9.99 8.12
CA VAL A 120 19.70 -9.50 6.76
C VAL A 120 20.01 -10.63 5.80
N CYS A 121 19.09 -10.94 4.88
CA CYS A 121 19.28 -11.98 3.87
C CYS A 121 18.95 -11.45 2.48
N LYS A 122 19.53 -12.10 1.46
CA LYS A 122 19.16 -11.84 0.08
C LYS A 122 17.83 -12.52 -0.22
N ALA A 123 16.87 -11.79 -0.79
CA ALA A 123 15.57 -12.33 -1.15
C ALA A 123 15.33 -12.20 -2.67
N ALA A 124 14.77 -13.25 -3.28
CA ALA A 124 14.42 -13.23 -4.70
C ALA A 124 13.14 -14.03 -4.96
N GLY A 125 12.30 -13.50 -5.85
CA GLY A 125 11.09 -14.19 -6.32
C GLY A 125 10.23 -14.73 -5.16
N PRO A 126 9.97 -16.04 -5.08
CA PRO A 126 9.12 -16.64 -4.03
C PRO A 126 9.57 -16.36 -2.59
N VAL A 127 10.87 -16.22 -2.35
CA VAL A 127 11.42 -15.97 -0.99
C VAL A 127 10.88 -14.66 -0.40
N VAL A 128 10.63 -13.65 -1.24
CA VAL A 128 10.02 -12.39 -0.80
C VAL A 128 8.62 -12.63 -0.23
N ASP A 129 7.82 -13.45 -0.90
CA ASP A 129 6.46 -13.78 -0.48
C ASP A 129 6.44 -14.65 0.78
N GLU A 130 7.35 -15.62 0.89
CA GLU A 130 7.51 -16.46 2.10
C GLU A 130 7.87 -15.60 3.32
N LEU A 131 8.88 -14.73 3.19
CA LEU A 131 9.32 -13.83 4.27
C LEU A 131 8.27 -12.77 4.64
N LEU A 132 7.48 -12.31 3.68
CA LEU A 132 6.39 -11.37 3.93
C LEU A 132 5.28 -12.01 4.76
N ASN A 133 4.95 -13.27 4.46
CA ASN A 133 3.90 -14.01 5.16
C ASN A 133 4.38 -14.64 6.47
N GLY A 134 5.69 -14.88 6.60
CA GLY A 134 6.25 -15.65 7.73
C GLY A 134 5.92 -17.14 7.63
N GLU A 135 5.79 -17.65 6.40
CA GLU A 135 5.36 -19.02 6.13
C GLU A 135 6.25 -19.60 5.02
N ILE A 136 6.80 -20.80 5.24
CA ILE A 136 7.54 -21.59 4.24
C ILE A 136 6.77 -22.88 4.04
N GLU A 137 6.33 -23.14 2.79
CA GLU A 137 5.52 -24.34 2.45
C GLU A 137 4.27 -24.52 3.33
N GLY A 138 3.73 -23.44 3.89
CA GLY A 138 2.54 -23.44 4.76
C GLY A 138 2.83 -23.69 6.24
N GLU A 139 4.10 -23.85 6.63
CA GLU A 139 4.53 -23.94 8.02
C GLU A 139 5.10 -22.59 8.51
N PRO A 140 5.02 -22.29 9.82
CA PRO A 140 5.62 -21.08 10.38
C PRO A 140 7.12 -20.99 10.06
N GLY A 141 7.55 -19.86 9.50
CA GLY A 141 8.93 -19.61 9.09
C GLY A 141 9.48 -18.24 9.51
N PRO A 142 10.70 -17.88 9.09
CA PRO A 142 11.24 -16.53 9.26
C PRO A 142 10.30 -15.49 8.66
N ARG A 143 10.13 -14.38 9.37
CA ARG A 143 9.33 -13.25 8.90
C ARG A 143 10.18 -12.00 8.83
N ALA A 144 10.21 -11.36 7.67
CA ALA A 144 10.86 -10.07 7.51
C ALA A 144 10.03 -8.95 8.14
N GLU A 145 10.70 -7.94 8.67
CA GLU A 145 10.08 -6.68 9.07
C GLU A 145 9.94 -5.76 7.84
N GLY A 146 10.93 -5.76 6.96
CA GLY A 146 10.87 -5.05 5.70
C GLY A 146 11.91 -5.54 4.70
N PHE A 147 12.00 -4.82 3.59
CA PHE A 147 12.95 -5.09 2.53
C PHE A 147 13.61 -3.78 2.07
N VAL A 148 14.83 -3.89 1.56
CA VAL A 148 15.51 -2.81 0.82
C VAL A 148 15.83 -3.28 -0.58
N VAL A 149 15.66 -2.40 -1.55
CA VAL A 149 15.94 -2.66 -2.97
C VAL A 149 17.17 -1.87 -3.36
N VAL A 150 18.22 -2.55 -3.83
CA VAL A 150 19.51 -1.90 -4.14
C VAL A 150 19.97 -2.23 -5.56
N LYS A 151 20.71 -1.32 -6.19
CA LYS A 151 21.25 -1.52 -7.55
C LYS A 151 22.39 -2.53 -7.60
N GLY A 152 23.08 -2.75 -6.48
CA GLY A 152 24.21 -3.68 -6.36
C GLY A 152 23.80 -5.09 -5.93
N THR A 153 24.80 -5.91 -5.62
CA THR A 153 24.62 -7.28 -5.10
C THR A 153 25.02 -7.43 -3.64
N GLN A 154 25.34 -6.32 -2.97
CA GLN A 154 25.84 -6.28 -1.60
C GLN A 154 25.15 -5.16 -0.83
N VAL A 155 25.03 -5.35 0.48
CA VAL A 155 24.58 -4.35 1.45
C VAL A 155 25.82 -3.71 2.06
N SER A 156 25.91 -2.37 2.07
CA SER A 156 27.05 -1.67 2.68
C SER A 156 26.88 -1.57 4.20
N ALA A 157 27.96 -1.26 4.92
CA ALA A 157 27.89 -1.07 6.37
C ALA A 157 26.98 0.13 6.73
N GLU A 158 27.02 1.18 5.93
CA GLU A 158 26.18 2.38 6.10
C GLU A 158 24.70 2.06 5.91
N LEU A 159 24.35 1.23 4.92
CA LEU A 159 22.97 0.77 4.76
C LEU A 159 22.50 -0.11 5.93
N LEU A 160 23.37 -0.95 6.50
CA LEU A 160 23.03 -1.74 7.69
C LEU A 160 22.76 -0.85 8.91
N ASP A 161 23.56 0.20 9.10
CA ASP A 161 23.36 1.19 10.16
C ASP A 161 22.05 1.96 9.98
N ALA A 162 21.77 2.42 8.76
CA ALA A 162 20.51 3.08 8.42
C ALA A 162 19.28 2.19 8.66
N ILE A 163 19.34 0.90 8.30
CA ILE A 163 18.28 -0.08 8.59
C ILE A 163 18.07 -0.26 10.10
N TYR A 164 19.16 -0.22 10.86
CA TYR A 164 19.09 -0.25 12.32
C TYR A 164 18.42 1.01 12.87
N HIS A 165 18.73 2.20 12.37
CA HIS A 165 18.02 3.43 12.76
C HIS A 165 16.52 3.38 12.41
N LEU A 166 16.16 2.71 11.33
CA LEU A 166 14.78 2.55 10.90
C LEU A 166 13.96 1.62 11.82
N SER A 167 14.51 0.51 12.30
CA SER A 167 13.70 -0.55 12.96
C SER A 167 14.22 -0.99 14.34
N GLY A 168 15.48 -0.70 14.65
CA GLY A 168 16.20 -1.21 15.82
C GLY A 168 15.75 -0.64 17.17
N PHE A 169 15.03 0.47 17.15
CA PHE A 169 14.48 1.08 18.36
C PHE A 169 13.06 0.62 18.69
N SER A 170 12.49 -0.27 17.88
CA SER A 170 11.15 -0.79 18.12
C SER A 170 11.13 -1.81 19.26
N ASP A 171 10.10 -1.73 20.09
CA ASP A 171 9.72 -2.81 20.99
C ASP A 171 8.55 -3.56 20.38
N ALA A 172 8.83 -4.31 19.32
CA ALA A 172 7.84 -5.07 18.57
C ALA A 172 7.03 -6.05 19.44
N THR A 173 7.58 -6.43 20.61
CA THR A 173 6.92 -7.34 21.55
C THR A 173 5.79 -6.69 22.33
N GLN A 174 5.93 -5.39 22.62
CA GLN A 174 4.96 -4.63 23.40
C GLN A 174 4.05 -3.77 22.54
N THR A 175 4.65 -3.05 21.59
CA THR A 175 3.95 -2.18 20.66
C THR A 175 4.17 -2.71 19.24
N PRO A 176 3.57 -3.86 18.87
CA PRO A 176 3.70 -4.39 17.51
C PRO A 176 3.17 -3.43 16.44
N GLN A 177 2.42 -2.39 16.83
CA GLN A 177 1.96 -1.32 15.94
C GLN A 177 3.00 -0.20 15.75
N GLU A 178 4.19 -0.29 16.34
CA GLU A 178 5.22 0.75 16.29
C GLU A 178 6.56 0.08 15.98
N LEU A 179 6.91 -0.02 14.69
CA LEU A 179 8.13 -0.68 14.24
C LEU A 179 9.16 0.26 13.63
N TYR A 180 8.72 1.29 12.92
CA TYR A 180 9.59 2.03 12.03
C TYR A 180 9.73 3.47 12.48
N ALA A 181 10.96 3.97 12.58
CA ALA A 181 11.26 5.38 12.72
C ALA A 181 11.18 6.03 11.34
N ALA A 182 10.07 6.69 11.01
CA ALA A 182 9.88 7.33 9.70
C ALA A 182 11.00 8.34 9.35
N SER A 183 11.57 8.99 10.37
CA SER A 183 12.69 9.93 10.23
C SER A 183 13.98 9.30 9.69
N ALA A 184 14.13 7.96 9.76
CA ALA A 184 15.27 7.24 9.22
C ALA A 184 15.10 6.82 7.75
N LEU A 185 13.91 6.99 7.16
CA LEU A 185 13.68 6.72 5.73
C LEU A 185 14.69 7.41 4.80
N PRO A 186 15.03 8.70 4.99
CA PRO A 186 15.94 9.39 4.09
C PRO A 186 17.33 8.74 4.09
N GLU A 187 17.86 8.41 5.26
CA GLU A 187 19.15 7.75 5.44
C GLU A 187 19.21 6.39 4.73
N VAL A 188 18.14 5.58 4.84
CA VAL A 188 18.06 4.30 4.11
C VAL A 188 18.01 4.52 2.59
N LEU A 189 17.30 5.55 2.14
CA LEU A 189 17.12 5.88 0.72
C LEU A 189 18.37 6.52 0.08
N GLU A 190 19.33 7.04 0.86
CA GLU A 190 20.66 7.43 0.35
C GLU A 190 21.45 6.22 -0.20
N HIS A 191 21.16 5.02 0.32
CA HIS A 191 21.88 3.80 0.00
C HIS A 191 21.04 2.76 -0.78
N SER A 192 19.77 3.07 -1.07
CA SER A 192 18.83 2.15 -1.71
C SER A 192 17.97 2.83 -2.77
N LEU A 193 17.44 2.04 -3.71
CA LEU A 193 16.45 2.51 -4.68
C LEU A 193 15.07 2.65 -4.04
N ALA A 194 14.76 1.77 -3.09
CA ALA A 194 13.52 1.78 -2.33
C ALA A 194 13.68 1.05 -1.00
N VAL A 195 12.84 1.41 -0.04
CA VAL A 195 12.58 0.62 1.16
C VAL A 195 11.12 0.19 1.18
N VAL A 196 10.88 -1.06 1.51
CA VAL A 196 9.57 -1.71 1.50
C VAL A 196 9.21 -2.07 2.94
N LEU A 197 8.18 -1.45 3.49
CA LEU A 197 7.75 -1.66 4.87
C LEU A 197 6.43 -2.40 4.93
N LEU A 198 6.32 -3.29 5.91
CA LEU A 198 5.10 -4.04 6.18
C LEU A 198 4.27 -3.31 7.23
N HIS A 199 3.12 -2.80 6.82
CA HIS A 199 2.11 -2.20 7.69
C HIS A 199 0.91 -3.13 7.88
N LEU A 200 -0.06 -2.73 8.70
CA LEU A 200 -1.21 -3.55 9.06
C LEU A 200 -2.44 -3.22 8.22
N ASP A 201 -3.09 -4.26 7.71
CA ASP A 201 -4.46 -4.24 7.18
C ASP A 201 -5.35 -5.15 8.05
N LYS A 202 -6.64 -5.28 7.73
CA LYS A 202 -7.64 -5.97 8.56
C LYS A 202 -7.31 -7.44 8.80
N HIS A 203 -6.80 -8.18 7.80
CA HIS A 203 -6.55 -9.63 7.93
C HIS A 203 -5.13 -10.04 7.50
N GLY A 204 -4.23 -9.09 7.24
CA GLY A 204 -2.88 -9.35 6.75
C GLY A 204 -2.07 -8.06 6.61
N PRO A 205 -0.82 -8.13 6.12
CA PRO A 205 -0.01 -6.95 5.90
C PRO A 205 -0.51 -6.12 4.71
N ALA A 206 -0.28 -4.82 4.77
CA ALA A 206 -0.22 -3.95 3.58
C ALA A 206 1.26 -3.64 3.32
N VAL A 207 1.63 -3.51 2.05
CA VAL A 207 3.01 -3.25 1.64
C VAL A 207 3.13 -1.79 1.23
N ALA A 208 4.04 -1.05 1.84
CA ALA A 208 4.34 0.32 1.46
C ALA A 208 5.76 0.41 0.89
N ILE A 209 5.88 0.91 -0.33
CA ILE A 209 7.15 1.09 -1.05
C ILE A 209 7.49 2.57 -1.00
N TYR A 210 8.62 2.90 -0.39
CA TYR A 210 9.12 4.26 -0.22
C TYR A 210 10.29 4.51 -1.15
N THR A 211 10.34 5.69 -1.77
CA THR A 211 11.38 6.09 -2.71
C THR A 211 11.76 7.56 -2.49
N ALA A 212 13.01 7.91 -2.79
CA ALA A 212 13.47 9.30 -2.74
C ALA A 212 12.87 10.16 -3.86
N GLU A 213 12.54 9.54 -5.00
CA GLU A 213 11.95 10.18 -6.18
C GLU A 213 10.58 9.57 -6.51
N PRO A 214 9.68 10.28 -7.23
CA PRO A 214 8.38 9.74 -7.62
C PRO A 214 8.50 8.47 -8.46
N LEU A 215 7.93 7.37 -7.98
CA LEU A 215 7.88 6.11 -8.70
C LEU A 215 6.70 6.11 -9.68
N GLN A 216 6.97 5.92 -10.98
CA GLN A 216 5.94 5.75 -12.01
C GLN A 216 5.39 4.32 -11.99
N ALA A 217 4.75 3.93 -10.90
CA ALA A 217 4.37 2.54 -10.62
C ALA A 217 3.06 2.09 -11.26
N GLU A 218 2.18 3.03 -11.65
CA GLU A 218 0.78 2.72 -11.96
C GLU A 218 0.60 1.73 -13.12
N GLU A 219 1.27 1.95 -14.25
CA GLU A 219 1.16 1.04 -15.40
C GLU A 219 1.69 -0.35 -15.06
N THR A 220 2.83 -0.42 -14.37
CA THR A 220 3.43 -1.67 -13.90
C THR A 220 2.53 -2.41 -12.93
N ILE A 221 1.93 -1.71 -11.95
CA ILE A 221 0.98 -2.28 -11.00
C ILE A 221 -0.24 -2.86 -11.72
N ARG A 222 -0.83 -2.11 -12.66
CA ARG A 222 -1.99 -2.58 -13.45
C ARG A 222 -1.65 -3.80 -14.28
N ARG A 223 -0.47 -3.82 -14.92
CA ARG A 223 0.04 -4.96 -15.69
C ARG A 223 0.21 -6.19 -14.79
N VAL A 224 0.96 -6.07 -13.70
CA VAL A 224 1.22 -7.18 -12.77
C VAL A 224 -0.07 -7.74 -12.16
N ALA A 225 -1.02 -6.87 -11.80
CA ALA A 225 -2.32 -7.30 -11.30
C ALA A 225 -3.07 -8.12 -12.35
N ARG A 226 -3.19 -7.61 -13.58
CA ARG A 226 -3.86 -8.31 -14.69
C ARG A 226 -3.21 -9.66 -14.98
N ASP A 227 -1.89 -9.71 -15.05
CA ASP A 227 -1.14 -10.93 -15.35
C ASP A 227 -1.30 -11.99 -14.24
N SER A 228 -1.63 -11.54 -13.02
CA SER A 228 -1.95 -12.39 -11.87
C SER A 228 -3.45 -12.73 -11.75
N GLY A 229 -4.29 -12.27 -12.68
CA GLY A 229 -5.75 -12.42 -12.63
C GLY A 229 -6.44 -11.60 -11.53
N ALA A 230 -5.77 -10.56 -11.03
CA ALA A 230 -6.29 -9.63 -10.04
C ALA A 230 -6.81 -8.35 -10.71
N PHE A 231 -7.88 -7.79 -10.15
CA PHE A 231 -8.44 -6.52 -10.60
C PHE A 231 -7.73 -5.34 -9.92
N ALA A 232 -7.02 -4.52 -10.68
CA ALA A 232 -6.35 -3.34 -10.14
C ALA A 232 -7.36 -2.26 -9.74
N VAL A 233 -7.30 -1.79 -8.49
CA VAL A 233 -8.20 -0.77 -7.93
C VAL A 233 -7.36 0.41 -7.42
N PRO A 234 -7.40 1.58 -8.08
CA PRO A 234 -6.74 2.77 -7.58
C PRO A 234 -7.50 3.34 -6.37
N PHE A 235 -6.76 3.88 -5.42
CA PHE A 235 -7.31 4.59 -4.26
C PHE A 235 -6.67 5.97 -4.12
N ALA A 236 -7.47 6.95 -3.72
CA ALA A 236 -7.01 8.30 -3.36
C ALA A 236 -6.35 8.36 -1.96
N ILE A 237 -6.50 7.31 -1.16
CA ILE A 237 -5.91 7.14 0.17
C ILE A 237 -5.34 5.72 0.30
N PRO A 238 -4.45 5.43 1.25
CA PRO A 238 -3.91 4.07 1.43
C PRO A 238 -5.02 3.00 1.54
N PRO A 239 -4.92 1.87 0.82
CA PRO A 239 -5.98 0.86 0.72
C PRO A 239 -6.39 0.25 2.07
N MET A 240 -5.48 0.21 3.05
CA MET A 240 -5.77 -0.24 4.43
C MET A 240 -6.77 0.67 5.18
N LEU A 241 -6.95 1.91 4.72
CA LEU A 241 -7.92 2.88 5.26
C LEU A 241 -9.22 2.90 4.45
N ALA A 242 -9.14 2.39 3.22
CA ALA A 242 -10.19 2.59 2.28
C ALA A 242 -11.36 1.63 2.48
N ARG A 243 -12.50 2.12 2.04
CA ARG A 243 -13.71 1.34 1.90
C ARG A 243 -13.75 0.73 0.51
N TRP A 244 -13.45 -0.57 0.44
CA TRP A 244 -13.45 -1.33 -0.83
C TRP A 244 -14.78 -1.21 -1.59
N ASP A 245 -15.92 -1.26 -0.90
CA ASP A 245 -17.24 -1.08 -1.50
C ASP A 245 -17.39 0.29 -2.20
N ARG A 246 -16.87 1.34 -1.55
CA ARG A 246 -16.86 2.69 -2.11
C ARG A 246 -15.93 2.81 -3.31
N ALA A 247 -14.70 2.29 -3.21
CA ALA A 247 -13.73 2.37 -4.30
C ALA A 247 -14.18 1.59 -5.54
N LEU A 248 -14.77 0.40 -5.35
CA LEU A 248 -15.36 -0.38 -6.45
C LEU A 248 -16.52 0.35 -7.11
N TYR A 249 -17.37 1.01 -6.31
CA TYR A 249 -18.46 1.81 -6.84
C TYR A 249 -17.95 3.01 -7.66
N GLU A 250 -16.98 3.77 -7.14
CA GLU A 250 -16.37 4.90 -7.83
C GLU A 250 -15.70 4.43 -9.14
N LEU A 251 -14.91 3.36 -9.09
CA LEU A 251 -14.26 2.78 -10.27
C LEU A 251 -15.26 2.27 -11.31
N ARG A 252 -16.41 1.75 -10.88
CA ARG A 252 -17.48 1.32 -11.80
C ARG A 252 -18.13 2.49 -12.52
N LEU A 253 -18.27 3.65 -11.88
CA LEU A 253 -18.85 4.83 -12.52
C LEU A 253 -18.00 5.34 -13.68
N ASP A 254 -16.68 5.23 -13.53
CA ASP A 254 -15.70 5.65 -14.54
C ASP A 254 -15.30 4.51 -15.49
N TRP A 255 -15.98 3.35 -15.41
CA TRP A 255 -15.63 2.17 -16.20
C TRP A 255 -16.11 2.30 -17.65
N ASP A 256 -15.16 2.26 -18.57
CA ASP A 256 -15.44 2.21 -20.01
C ASP A 256 -15.60 0.76 -20.47
N ALA A 257 -16.86 0.34 -20.65
CA ALA A 257 -17.19 -1.01 -21.10
C ALA A 257 -16.81 -1.27 -22.56
N GLU A 258 -16.68 -0.23 -23.40
CA GLU A 258 -16.25 -0.40 -24.80
C GLU A 258 -14.78 -0.75 -24.87
N THR A 259 -13.96 -0.11 -24.02
CA THR A 259 -12.51 -0.34 -23.97
C THR A 259 -12.14 -1.59 -23.17
N TYR A 260 -12.78 -1.81 -22.02
CA TYR A 260 -12.35 -2.84 -21.05
C TYR A 260 -13.31 -4.02 -20.89
N GLY A 261 -14.45 -4.02 -21.59
CA GLY A 261 -15.49 -5.04 -21.46
C GLY A 261 -16.33 -4.88 -20.19
N GLU A 262 -17.04 -5.95 -19.81
CA GLU A 262 -17.88 -5.95 -18.61
C GLU A 262 -17.04 -5.72 -17.34
N PHE A 263 -17.59 -4.95 -16.40
CA PHE A 263 -16.93 -4.71 -15.12
C PHE A 263 -16.71 -6.04 -14.37
N PRO A 264 -15.47 -6.38 -13.97
CA PRO A 264 -15.12 -7.73 -13.54
C PRO A 264 -15.66 -8.12 -12.15
N VAL A 265 -16.33 -7.18 -11.45
CA VAL A 265 -16.92 -7.43 -10.13
C VAL A 265 -18.44 -7.51 -10.25
N PRO A 266 -19.06 -8.64 -9.89
CA PRO A 266 -20.50 -8.78 -10.00
C PRO A 266 -21.22 -7.82 -9.04
N PRO A 267 -22.43 -7.36 -9.40
CA PRO A 267 -23.27 -6.60 -8.49
C PRO A 267 -23.75 -7.50 -7.34
N ALA A 268 -23.83 -6.95 -6.13
CA ALA A 268 -24.44 -7.66 -5.01
C ALA A 268 -25.94 -7.94 -5.26
N ASP A 269 -26.39 -9.16 -4.92
CA ASP A 269 -27.79 -9.61 -5.06
C ASP A 269 -28.76 -8.68 -4.30
N ASP A 270 -28.33 -8.25 -3.11
CA ASP A 270 -29.01 -7.24 -2.31
C ASP A 270 -28.71 -5.83 -2.83
N ALA A 271 -29.16 -5.51 -4.04
CA ALA A 271 -29.02 -4.19 -4.63
C ALA A 271 -29.85 -3.08 -3.89
N GLY A 272 -30.20 -3.31 -2.62
CA GLY A 272 -30.71 -2.37 -1.63
C GLY A 272 -29.63 -1.76 -0.73
N GLY A 273 -28.35 -2.11 -0.91
CA GLY A 273 -27.25 -1.30 -0.39
C GLY A 273 -27.30 0.11 -0.98
N ARG A 274 -27.16 1.15 -0.15
CA ARG A 274 -27.40 2.59 -0.48
C ARG A 274 -26.76 3.11 -1.79
N TRP A 275 -25.78 2.42 -2.36
CA TRP A 275 -24.99 2.88 -3.51
C TRP A 275 -25.40 2.24 -4.85
N SER A 276 -25.64 0.92 -4.90
CA SER A 276 -26.05 0.21 -6.12
C SER A 276 -27.48 0.55 -6.57
N ALA A 277 -28.38 0.88 -5.64
CA ALA A 277 -29.71 1.40 -5.95
C ALA A 277 -29.68 2.76 -6.71
N ARG A 278 -28.61 3.55 -6.54
CA ARG A 278 -28.46 4.86 -7.17
C ARG A 278 -28.03 4.75 -8.63
N SER A 279 -27.17 3.79 -8.98
CA SER A 279 -26.74 3.52 -10.35
C SER A 279 -27.89 3.05 -11.26
N ARG A 280 -28.78 2.16 -10.77
CA ARG A 280 -29.97 1.73 -11.55
C ARG A 280 -30.91 2.88 -11.89
N ARG A 281 -31.00 3.92 -11.04
CA ARG A 281 -31.78 5.13 -11.34
C ARG A 281 -31.13 6.01 -12.42
N ILE A 282 -29.80 6.12 -12.41
CA ILE A 282 -29.08 6.95 -13.37
C ILE A 282 -29.00 6.27 -14.74
N GLY A 283 -28.80 4.94 -14.77
CA GLY A 283 -28.85 4.14 -16.00
C GLY A 283 -30.24 4.17 -16.66
N ALA A 284 -31.30 3.95 -15.87
CA ALA A 284 -32.68 4.01 -16.36
C ALA A 284 -33.10 5.42 -16.85
N MET A 285 -32.48 6.48 -16.34
CA MET A 285 -32.72 7.85 -16.83
C MET A 285 -31.96 8.19 -18.12
N ARG A 286 -30.87 7.48 -18.44
CA ARG A 286 -30.12 7.67 -19.69
C ARG A 286 -30.73 6.91 -20.87
N ASP A 287 -31.43 5.81 -20.59
CA ASP A 287 -32.02 4.92 -21.61
C ASP A 287 -33.42 5.37 -22.07
N ASP A 288 -34.07 6.29 -21.34
CA ASP A 288 -35.44 6.76 -21.61
C ASP A 288 -35.47 8.11 -22.38
N GLY A 289 -34.37 8.47 -23.03
CA GLY A 289 -34.15 9.82 -23.59
C GLY A 289 -33.88 9.92 -25.09
N SER A 290 -33.95 8.82 -25.85
CA SER A 290 -33.66 8.83 -27.30
C SER A 290 -34.85 8.37 -28.14
N GLU A 291 -35.95 9.11 -28.11
CA GLU A 291 -36.92 9.15 -29.21
C GLU A 291 -37.76 10.43 -29.05
N GLY A 292 -37.33 11.51 -29.70
CA GLY A 292 -37.95 12.81 -29.60
C GLY A 292 -37.41 13.76 -30.65
N GLU A 293 -37.78 13.51 -31.90
CA GLU A 293 -37.72 14.49 -32.99
C GLU A 293 -38.37 15.81 -32.55
N GLY A 294 -37.70 16.92 -32.82
CA GLY A 294 -38.19 18.25 -32.47
C GLY A 294 -37.43 19.35 -33.20
N GLU A 295 -37.75 19.51 -34.48
CA GLU A 295 -37.45 20.72 -35.25
C GLU A 295 -38.04 21.96 -34.56
N GLY A 296 -37.28 23.06 -34.54
CA GLY A 296 -37.82 24.40 -34.29
C GLY A 296 -36.92 25.33 -33.48
N GLY A 297 -36.16 26.19 -34.17
CA GLY A 297 -35.81 27.52 -33.62
C GLY A 297 -37.06 28.41 -33.50
N PRO A 298 -36.99 29.70 -33.07
CA PRO A 298 -35.85 30.62 -33.27
C PRO A 298 -35.54 31.60 -32.10
N GLU A 299 -34.47 32.36 -32.31
CA GLU A 299 -34.23 33.78 -31.96
C GLU A 299 -34.66 34.39 -30.60
N GLY A 300 -33.69 35.10 -30.01
CA GLY A 300 -33.92 36.43 -29.43
C GLY A 300 -33.66 36.56 -27.92
N GLY A 301 -32.78 37.51 -27.55
CA GLY A 301 -32.74 38.01 -26.17
C GLY A 301 -31.40 38.58 -25.72
N GLU A 302 -31.05 39.76 -26.23
CA GLU A 302 -30.10 40.68 -25.59
C GLU A 302 -30.59 41.07 -24.18
N ASN A 303 -29.66 41.14 -23.22
CA ASN A 303 -29.62 42.05 -22.06
C ASN A 303 -28.27 41.76 -21.37
N GLY A 304 -27.31 42.67 -21.21
CA GLY A 304 -27.46 44.07 -20.81
C GLY A 304 -27.48 44.12 -19.28
N GLY A 305 -26.34 44.39 -18.65
CA GLY A 305 -26.24 44.44 -17.19
C GLY A 305 -24.82 44.63 -16.66
N GLU A 306 -24.30 45.84 -16.82
CA GLU A 306 -23.17 46.39 -16.05
C GLU A 306 -23.51 46.47 -14.55
N GLY A 307 -22.48 46.45 -13.71
CA GLY A 307 -22.49 47.21 -12.46
C GLY A 307 -21.88 46.49 -11.26
N GLY A 308 -20.87 47.13 -10.66
CA GLY A 308 -20.65 47.04 -9.22
C GLY A 308 -19.21 46.79 -8.79
N GLU A 309 -18.35 47.80 -8.94
CA GLU A 309 -17.20 48.00 -8.06
C GLU A 309 -17.68 48.13 -6.60
N GLY A 310 -16.91 47.58 -5.67
CA GLY A 310 -17.15 47.65 -4.23
C GLY A 310 -15.82 47.47 -3.49
N GLU A 311 -15.23 48.61 -3.18
CA GLU A 311 -14.09 48.88 -2.30
C GLU A 311 -14.25 48.29 -0.89
N GLU A 312 -13.10 47.99 -0.26
CA GLU A 312 -12.72 48.29 1.14
C GLU A 312 -13.60 47.67 2.28
N GLU A 313 -13.15 47.33 3.49
CA GLU A 313 -11.94 47.52 4.29
C GLU A 313 -12.11 46.54 5.49
N GLU A 314 -11.03 45.89 5.94
CA GLU A 314 -10.62 45.64 7.35
C GLU A 314 -9.48 44.61 7.43
#